data_AF-X0UF28-F1
#
_entry.id   AF-X0UF28-F1
#
_cell.length_a   1.000
_cell.length_b   1.000
_cell.length_c   1.000
_cell.angle_alpha   90.00
_cell.angle_beta   90.00
_cell.angle_gamma   90.00
#
_symmetry.space_group_name_H-M   'P 1'
#
loop_
_entity.id
_entity.type
_entity.pdbx_description
1 polymer ?
#
loop_
_entity_poly.entity_id
_entity_poly.type
_entity_poly.pdbx_seq_one_letter_code
_entity_poly.pdbx_strand_id
1 'polypeptide(L)' 'TRKVTAFPIILLGVDYWSGLIDWIRNTVQAEGKISASDLDLIHCTDSVAEAVEIIVASAR' A
#
# COMPACT_ATOMS: atom_id res chain seq x y z
N THR A 1 -7.29 -0.99 14.38
CA THR A 1 -7.14 0.01 15.46
C THR A 1 -7.39 1.40 14.88
N ARG A 2 -8.60 1.95 15.05
CA ARG A 2 -9.05 3.23 14.44
C ARG A 2 -8.38 4.48 15.05
N LYS A 3 -7.07 4.43 15.30
CA LYS A 3 -6.31 5.51 15.93
C LYS A 3 -5.61 6.43 14.92
N VAL A 4 -5.53 6.03 13.65
CA VAL A 4 -4.93 6.84 12.58
C VAL A 4 -5.91 6.86 11.42
N THR A 5 -6.19 8.05 10.89
CA THR A 5 -6.88 8.26 9.60
C THR A 5 -6.23 7.39 8.53
N ALA A 6 -6.99 6.81 7.61
CA ALA A 6 -6.41 6.02 6.53
C ALA A 6 -5.49 6.92 5.69
N PHE A 7 -4.18 6.69 5.76
CA PHE A 7 -3.18 7.40 4.97
C PHE A 7 -2.55 6.44 3.95
N PRO A 8 -2.33 6.88 2.70
CA PRO A 8 -1.69 6.04 1.70
C PRO A 8 -0.22 5.81 2.05
N ILE A 9 0.25 4.59 1.84
CA ILE A 9 1.64 4.18 1.97
C ILE A 9 2.20 4.04 0.56
N ILE A 10 3.19 4.86 0.22
CA ILE A 10 3.84 4.80 -1.09
C ILE A 10 5.18 4.05 -0.99
N LEU A 11 5.36 3.05 -1.85
CA LEU A 11 6.59 2.29 -2.02
C LEU A 11 7.19 2.60 -3.40
N LEU A 12 8.39 3.16 -3.45
CA LEU A 12 9.11 3.42 -4.70
C LEU A 12 10.04 2.25 -5.06
N GLY A 13 10.04 1.86 -6.34
CA GLY A 13 10.84 0.75 -6.84
C GLY A 13 10.00 -0.54 -6.92
N VAL A 14 9.22 -0.68 -7.99
CA VAL A 14 8.29 -1.80 -8.18
C VAL A 14 9.02 -3.14 -8.08
N ASP A 15 10.09 -3.33 -8.84
CA ASP A 15 10.86 -4.57 -8.86
C ASP A 15 11.38 -4.99 -7.47
N TYR A 16 11.72 -4.02 -6.63
CA TYR A 16 12.21 -4.28 -5.28
C TYR A 16 11.10 -4.73 -4.33
N TRP A 17 9.91 -4.12 -4.42
CA TRP A 17 8.82 -4.33 -3.48
C TRP A 17 7.79 -5.36 -3.93
N SER A 18 7.71 -5.71 -5.21
CA SER A 18 6.73 -6.67 -5.74
C SER A 18 6.72 -7.99 -4.96
N GLY A 19 7.89 -8.56 -4.70
CA GLY A 19 7.99 -9.82 -3.94
C GLY A 19 7.44 -9.73 -2.51
N LEU A 20 7.63 -8.60 -1.84
CA LEU A 20 7.06 -8.37 -0.50
C LEU A 20 5.53 -8.23 -0.59
N ILE A 21 5.03 -7.44 -1.53
CA ILE A 21 3.59 -7.20 -1.70
C ILE A 21 2.88 -8.53 -2.01
N ASP A 22 3.46 -9.34 -2.89
CA ASP A 22 2.93 -10.67 -3.23
C ASP A 22 2.91 -11.60 -2.01
N TRP A 23 3.97 -11.59 -1.18
CA TRP A 23 3.99 -12.38 0.05
C TRP A 23 2.91 -11.93 1.05
N ILE A 24 2.73 -10.62 1.23
CA ILE A 24 1.70 -10.07 2.11
C ILE A 24 0.30 -10.50 1.62
N ARG A 25 0.03 -10.41 0.31
CA ARG A 25 -1.24 -10.81 -0.28
C ARG A 25 -1.50 -12.32 -0.16
N ASN A 26 -0.49 -13.14 -0.46
CA ASN A 26 -0.70 -14.58 -0.58
C ASN A 26 -0.60 -15.33 0.76
N THR A 27 0.14 -14.78 1.72
CA THR A 27 0.37 -15.43 3.02
C THR A 27 -0.36 -14.68 4.13
N VAL A 28 -0.01 -13.42 4.35
CA VAL A 28 -0.44 -12.65 5.52
C VAL A 28 -1.94 -12.38 5.48
N GLN A 29 -2.47 -12.00 4.32
CA GLN A 29 -3.91 -11.83 4.11
C GLN A 29 -4.65 -13.17 4.16
N ALA A 30 -4.12 -14.22 3.53
CA ALA A 30 -4.74 -15.54 3.49
C ALA A 30 -4.89 -16.16 4.90
N GLU A 31 -3.92 -15.91 5.78
CA GLU A 31 -3.99 -16.31 7.20
C GLU A 31 -4.86 -15.37 8.07
N GLY A 32 -5.53 -14.39 7.47
CA GLY A 32 -6.44 -13.47 8.16
C GLY A 32 -5.75 -12.51 9.12
N LYS A 33 -4.45 -12.24 8.93
CA LYS A 33 -3.68 -11.32 9.79
C LYS A 33 -3.93 -9.84 9.44
N ILE A 34 -4.39 -9.58 8.22
CA ILE A 34 -4.79 -8.27 7.71
C ILE A 34 -6.10 -8.40 6.93
N SER A 35 -6.84 -7.30 6.81
CA SER A 35 -8.02 -7.21 5.95
C SER A 35 -7.62 -6.94 4.50
N ALA A 36 -8.50 -7.24 3.54
CA ALA A 36 -8.28 -6.88 2.15
C ALA A 36 -8.14 -5.37 1.95
N SER A 37 -8.93 -4.58 2.69
CA SER A 37 -8.88 -3.12 2.68
C SER A 37 -7.55 -2.53 3.19
N ASP A 38 -6.75 -3.29 3.96
CA ASP A 38 -5.44 -2.82 4.39
C ASP A 38 -4.44 -2.80 3.21
N LEU A 39 -4.62 -3.67 2.21
CA LEU A 39 -3.79 -3.69 1.00
C LEU A 39 -4.09 -2.51 0.08
N ASP A 40 -5.32 -1.98 0.11
CA ASP A 40 -5.72 -0.83 -0.70
C ASP A 40 -5.00 0.46 -0.26
N LEU A 41 -4.40 0.46 0.93
CA LEU A 41 -3.58 1.57 1.44
C LEU A 41 -2.15 1.55 0.89
N ILE A 42 -1.69 0.43 0.31
CA ILE A 42 -0.33 0.29 -0.19
C ILE A 42 -0.32 0.55 -1.70
N HIS A 43 0.45 1.55 -2.12
CA HIS A 43 0.68 1.88 -3.50
C HIS A 43 2.16 1.68 -3.83
N CYS A 44 2.46 1.02 -4.95
CA CYS A 44 3.83 0.82 -5.41
C CYS A 44 3.98 1.36 -6.82
N THR A 45 4.97 2.23 -7.03
CA THR A 45 5.20 2.91 -8.30
C THR A 45 6.67 3.25 -8.47
N ASP A 46 7.13 3.42 -9.71
CA ASP A 46 8.45 3.99 -10.02
C ASP A 46 8.37 5.50 -10.34
N SER A 47 7.15 6.05 -10.41
CA SER A 47 6.89 7.44 -10.77
C SER A 47 6.71 8.29 -9.52
N VAL A 48 7.61 9.25 -9.34
CA VAL A 48 7.46 10.28 -8.30
C VAL A 48 6.21 11.14 -8.54
N ALA A 49 5.84 11.39 -9.80
CA ALA A 49 4.65 12.17 -10.12
C ALA A 49 3.38 11.46 -9.65
N GLU A 50 3.26 10.16 -9.93
CA GLU A 50 2.12 9.34 -9.49
C GLU A 50 2.05 9.27 -7.95
N ALA A 51 3.20 9.09 -7.29
CA ALA A 51 3.28 9.12 -5.83
C ALA A 51 2.71 10.42 -5.23
N VAL A 52 3.06 11.57 -5.81
CA VAL A 52 2.55 12.87 -5.37
C VAL A 52 1.05 12.99 -5.62
N GLU A 53 0.55 12.55 -6.77
CA GLU A 53 -0.88 12.56 -7.10
C GLU A 53 -1.70 11.78 -6.07
N ILE A 54 -1.26 10.57 -5.70
CA ILE A 54 -1.94 9.72 -4.71
C ILE A 54 -1.99 10.42 -3.34
N ILE A 55 -0.87 11.00 -2.90
CA ILE A 55 -0.79 11.70 -1.61
C ILE A 55 -1.76 12.90 -1.60
N VAL A 56 -1.75 13.73 -2.66
CA VAL A 56 -2.63 14.91 -2.76
C VAL A 56 -4.10 14.51 -2.82
N ALA A 57 -4.44 13.42 -3.53
CA ALA A 57 -5.81 12.92 -3.60
C ALA A 57 -6.32 12.42 -2.24
N SER A 58 -5.45 11.80 -1.43
CA SER A 58 -5.80 11.27 -0.11
C SER A 58 -5.94 12.33 1.00
N ALA A 59 -5.39 13.52 0.79
CA ALA A 59 -5.40 14.61 1.76
C ALA A 59 -6.66 15.49 1.68
N ARG A 60 -7.62 15.16 0.80
CA ARG A 60 -8.91 15.83 0.64
C ARG A 60 -10.01 15.13 1.41
#